data_AF-A0A820MJR8-F1
#
_entry.id   AF-A0A820MJR8-F1
#
_cell.length_a   1.000
_cell.length_b   1.000
_cell.length_c   1.000
_cell.angle_alpha   90.00
_cell.angle_beta   90.00
_cell.angle_gamma   90.00
#
_symmetry.space_group_name_H-M   'P 1'
#
loop_
_entity.id
_entity.type
_entity.pdbx_description
1 polymer ?
#
loop_
_entity_poly.entity_id
_entity_poly.type
_entity_poly.pdbx_seq_one_letter_code
_entity_poly.pdbx_strand_id
1 'polypeptide(L)'
;MSHHYRINGSMLQQFSGKPVSIIGTVSKVHPTGNVIDLETSDKQHIVVRSTERVNVDAGSIIEVLGNVDNRNQIICDSVITFEPEQTANFDMDMYNQAVLLFQHYPQDYLMASSLIRQFARPILATSKGLVSAVAHRNIPASLIFLHRTQATTPPQPTPNVPAPNLIRVNVEQRKALVDFGQYVSECLPRFVQHVQITSTNELEVLIHPDGVFPVMAFLKDHTNAQFSSLVDITAIDVPTRVYRFEIVYNLLSLRYNSRVRVKTYTDEL
;
A
#
# COMPACT_ATOMS: atom_id res chain seq x y z
N MET A 1 -11.54 -8.04 -7.67
CA MET A 1 -10.65 -8.90 -6.86
C MET A 1 -11.48 -9.53 -5.74
N SER A 2 -11.44 -10.86 -5.61
CA SER A 2 -12.10 -11.59 -4.51
C SER A 2 -11.41 -11.27 -3.19
N HIS A 3 -12.19 -11.04 -2.13
CA HIS A 3 -11.70 -10.78 -0.79
C HIS A 3 -11.32 -12.11 -0.12
N HIS A 4 -10.09 -12.22 0.41
CA HIS A 4 -9.61 -13.40 1.11
C HIS A 4 -9.29 -13.05 2.56
N TYR A 5 -9.75 -13.84 3.52
CA TYR A 5 -9.39 -13.68 4.92
C TYR A 5 -7.98 -14.20 5.16
N ARG A 6 -7.06 -13.36 5.65
CA ARG A 6 -5.75 -13.83 6.12
C ARG A 6 -5.92 -14.57 7.43
N ILE A 7 -5.57 -15.85 7.44
CA ILE A 7 -5.73 -16.74 8.60
C ILE A 7 -4.48 -17.61 8.79
N ASN A 8 -4.42 -18.33 9.90
CA ASN A 8 -3.45 -19.38 10.16
C ASN A 8 -4.14 -20.76 10.21
N GLY A 9 -3.41 -21.84 10.52
CA GLY A 9 -3.92 -23.21 10.47
C GLY A 9 -5.04 -23.47 11.48
N SER A 10 -4.88 -22.98 12.71
CA SER A 10 -5.86 -23.16 13.80
C SER A 10 -7.22 -22.55 13.50
N MET A 11 -7.28 -21.55 12.61
CA MET A 11 -8.51 -20.86 12.24
C MET A 11 -9.30 -21.56 11.12
N LEU A 12 -8.76 -22.58 10.44
CA LEU A 12 -9.41 -23.18 9.26
C LEU A 12 -10.88 -23.54 9.49
N GLN A 13 -11.19 -24.18 10.62
CA GLN A 13 -12.56 -24.62 10.93
C GLN A 13 -13.55 -23.44 11.00
N GLN A 14 -13.14 -22.29 11.52
CA GLN A 14 -13.97 -21.08 11.62
C GLN A 14 -14.27 -20.46 10.24
N PHE A 15 -13.44 -20.74 9.25
CA PHE A 15 -13.51 -20.20 7.90
C PHE A 15 -13.96 -21.23 6.85
N SER A 16 -14.58 -22.34 7.27
CA SER A 16 -15.18 -23.33 6.37
C SER A 16 -16.11 -22.67 5.34
N GLY A 17 -15.90 -22.99 4.06
CA GLY A 17 -16.65 -22.44 2.93
C GLY A 17 -16.33 -20.98 2.58
N LYS A 18 -15.34 -20.34 3.22
CA LYS A 18 -14.93 -18.96 2.94
C LYS A 18 -13.61 -18.91 2.15
N PRO A 19 -13.41 -17.85 1.34
CA PRO A 19 -12.14 -17.59 0.67
C PRO A 19 -11.09 -17.09 1.68
N VAL A 20 -9.92 -17.70 1.69
CA VAL A 20 -8.83 -17.46 2.64
C VAL A 20 -7.49 -17.25 1.94
N SER A 21 -6.59 -16.54 2.62
CA SER A 21 -5.17 -16.42 2.30
C SER A 21 -4.38 -17.01 3.47
N ILE A 22 -3.54 -18.00 3.19
CA ILE A 22 -2.63 -18.61 4.16
C ILE A 22 -1.21 -18.52 3.62
N ILE A 23 -0.28 -18.07 4.45
CA ILE A 23 1.16 -18.16 4.18
C ILE A 23 1.72 -19.31 5.02
N GLY A 24 2.57 -20.12 4.40
CA GLY A 24 3.21 -21.25 5.06
C GLY A 24 4.42 -21.77 4.29
N THR A 25 5.13 -22.69 4.92
CA THR A 25 6.31 -23.37 4.36
C THR A 25 5.88 -24.73 3.81
N VAL A 26 6.26 -25.03 2.57
CA VAL A 26 5.94 -26.31 1.94
C VAL A 26 6.71 -27.42 2.65
N SER A 27 6.02 -28.30 3.37
CA SER A 27 6.63 -29.47 4.02
C SER A 27 6.87 -30.59 3.00
N LYS A 28 5.89 -30.83 2.12
CA LYS A 28 5.96 -31.91 1.12
C LYS A 28 5.05 -31.62 -0.06
N VAL A 29 5.47 -32.06 -1.24
CA VAL A 29 4.64 -32.04 -2.45
C VAL A 29 4.40 -33.47 -2.92
N HIS A 30 3.13 -33.82 -3.16
CA HIS A 30 2.80 -35.13 -3.72
C HIS A 30 3.33 -35.24 -5.17
N PRO A 31 3.76 -36.41 -5.67
CA PRO A 31 4.33 -36.55 -7.01
C PRO A 31 3.45 -36.05 -8.17
N THR A 32 2.13 -36.02 -7.98
CA THR A 32 1.19 -35.44 -8.95
C THR A 32 1.26 -33.91 -9.01
N GLY A 33 1.77 -33.26 -7.97
CA GLY A 33 1.86 -31.81 -7.77
C GLY A 33 0.52 -31.10 -7.51
N ASN A 34 -0.55 -31.87 -7.28
CA ASN A 34 -1.89 -31.33 -7.01
C ASN A 34 -2.23 -31.34 -5.50
N VAL A 35 -1.34 -31.90 -4.67
CA VAL A 35 -1.50 -31.96 -3.21
C VAL A 35 -0.20 -31.51 -2.57
N ILE A 36 -0.31 -30.55 -1.67
CA ILE A 36 0.82 -29.92 -0.96
C ILE A 36 0.52 -30.00 0.54
N ASP A 37 1.47 -30.52 1.30
CA ASP A 37 1.47 -30.43 2.75
C ASP A 37 2.19 -29.13 3.14
N LEU A 38 1.52 -28.27 3.90
CA LEU A 38 1.97 -26.93 4.25
C LEU A 38 2.04 -26.78 5.78
N GLU A 39 3.16 -26.30 6.30
CA GLU A 39 3.26 -25.83 7.68
C GLU A 39 2.90 -24.34 7.74
N THR A 40 1.86 -23.99 8.50
CA THR A 40 1.35 -22.62 8.63
C THR A 40 2.15 -21.80 9.64
N SER A 41 1.88 -20.49 9.71
CA SER A 41 2.55 -19.56 10.63
C SER A 41 2.41 -19.91 12.12
N ASP A 42 1.36 -20.64 12.50
CA ASP A 42 1.13 -21.18 13.85
C ASP A 42 1.62 -22.63 14.02
N LYS A 43 2.53 -23.09 13.14
CA LYS A 43 3.15 -24.42 13.15
C LYS A 43 2.18 -25.59 12.99
N GLN A 44 1.00 -25.36 12.41
CA GLN A 44 0.07 -26.43 12.09
C GLN A 44 0.33 -26.96 10.67
N HIS A 45 0.20 -28.28 10.49
CA HIS A 45 0.29 -28.88 9.17
C HIS A 45 -1.10 -29.01 8.56
N ILE A 46 -1.26 -28.46 7.36
CA ILE A 46 -2.53 -28.47 6.61
C ILE A 46 -2.30 -29.06 5.22
N VAL A 47 -3.36 -29.58 4.62
CA VAL A 47 -3.32 -30.10 3.24
C VAL A 47 -3.99 -29.11 2.30
N VAL A 48 -3.26 -28.74 1.26
CA VAL A 48 -3.71 -27.89 0.17
C VAL A 48 -3.88 -28.73 -1.08
N ARG A 49 -5.04 -28.64 -1.72
CA ARG A 49 -5.36 -29.34 -2.97
C ARG A 49 -5.58 -28.32 -4.07
N SER A 50 -4.91 -28.52 -5.21
CA SER A 50 -5.13 -27.72 -6.41
C SER A 50 -5.71 -28.57 -7.53
N THR A 51 -6.50 -27.95 -8.39
CA THR A 51 -6.98 -28.57 -9.64
C THR A 51 -5.85 -28.74 -10.65
N GLU A 52 -4.88 -27.83 -10.63
CA GLU A 52 -3.73 -27.84 -11.53
C GLU A 52 -2.45 -28.22 -10.78
N ARG A 53 -1.45 -28.67 -11.55
CA ARG A 53 -0.16 -29.03 -10.98
C ARG A 53 0.57 -27.75 -10.56
N VAL A 54 0.89 -27.67 -9.27
CA VAL A 54 1.68 -26.58 -8.71
C VAL A 54 3.14 -27.02 -8.67
N ASN A 55 4.03 -26.20 -9.24
CA ASN A 55 5.47 -26.45 -9.23
C ASN A 55 6.11 -25.64 -8.10
N VAL A 56 6.24 -26.26 -6.93
CA VAL A 56 6.88 -25.69 -5.73
C VAL A 56 7.80 -26.73 -5.13
N ASP A 57 8.89 -26.26 -4.53
CA ASP A 57 9.86 -27.13 -3.86
C ASP A 57 9.55 -27.23 -2.35
N ALA A 58 9.97 -28.32 -1.74
CA ALA A 58 9.93 -28.43 -0.28
C ALA A 58 10.86 -27.38 0.36
N GLY A 59 10.37 -26.72 1.40
CA GLY A 59 11.06 -25.62 2.08
C GLY A 59 10.75 -24.23 1.52
N SER A 60 10.09 -24.12 0.35
CA SER A 60 9.63 -22.82 -0.16
C SER A 60 8.52 -22.23 0.71
N ILE A 61 8.55 -20.92 0.93
CA ILE A 61 7.42 -20.19 1.51
C ILE A 61 6.47 -19.80 0.37
N ILE A 62 5.18 -20.07 0.57
CA ILE A 62 4.14 -19.79 -0.40
C ILE A 62 2.95 -19.08 0.25
N GLU A 63 2.23 -18.26 -0.52
CA GLU A 63 0.89 -17.77 -0.18
C GLU A 63 -0.15 -18.55 -0.99
N VAL A 64 -1.05 -19.23 -0.29
CA VAL A 64 -2.14 -20.02 -0.85
C VAL A 64 -3.43 -19.23 -0.75
N LEU A 65 -4.07 -19.02 -1.90
CA LEU A 65 -5.39 -18.41 -2.02
C LEU A 65 -6.39 -19.48 -2.44
N GLY A 66 -7.50 -19.61 -1.71
CA GLY A 66 -8.51 -20.59 -2.02
C GLY A 66 -9.64 -20.63 -1.02
N ASN A 67 -10.47 -21.67 -1.08
CA ASN A 67 -11.59 -21.87 -0.17
C ASN A 67 -11.32 -23.01 0.80
N VAL A 68 -11.74 -22.85 2.06
CA VAL A 68 -11.67 -23.94 3.04
C VAL A 68 -12.78 -24.95 2.78
N ASP A 69 -12.43 -26.22 2.59
CA ASP A 69 -13.38 -27.33 2.49
C ASP A 69 -13.73 -27.89 3.88
N ASN A 70 -14.81 -28.67 3.94
CA ASN A 70 -15.39 -29.27 5.15
C ASN A 70 -14.44 -30.25 5.89
N ARG A 71 -13.27 -30.55 5.32
CA ARG A 71 -12.24 -31.42 5.90
C ARG A 71 -11.07 -30.65 6.52
N ASN A 72 -11.22 -29.35 6.76
CA ASN A 72 -10.13 -28.44 7.17
C ASN A 72 -8.95 -28.51 6.18
N GLN A 73 -9.26 -28.54 4.88
CA GLN A 73 -8.29 -28.50 3.79
C GLN A 73 -8.57 -27.27 2.94
N ILE A 74 -7.58 -26.79 2.19
CA ILE A 74 -7.77 -25.68 1.26
C ILE A 74 -7.91 -26.24 -0.15
N ILE A 75 -9.00 -25.90 -0.82
CA ILE A 75 -9.13 -26.02 -2.27
C ILE A 75 -8.54 -24.73 -2.84
N CYS A 76 -7.34 -24.87 -3.37
CA CYS A 76 -6.50 -23.78 -3.84
C CYS A 76 -6.96 -23.30 -5.23
N ASP A 77 -7.22 -22.00 -5.33
CA ASP A 77 -7.48 -21.30 -6.58
C ASP A 77 -6.17 -20.80 -7.20
N SER A 78 -5.23 -20.31 -6.37
CA SER A 78 -3.93 -19.83 -6.83
C SER A 78 -2.87 -19.90 -5.73
N VAL A 79 -1.62 -20.08 -6.15
CA VAL A 79 -0.44 -20.08 -5.28
C VAL A 79 0.51 -18.97 -5.74
N ILE A 80 1.03 -18.21 -4.79
CA ILE A 80 2.13 -17.27 -4.99
C ILE A 80 3.36 -17.88 -4.31
N THR A 81 4.41 -18.09 -5.08
CA THR A 81 5.71 -18.54 -4.57
C THR A 81 6.58 -17.32 -4.31
N PHE A 82 7.15 -17.22 -3.11
CA PHE A 82 8.10 -16.17 -2.79
C PHE A 82 9.52 -16.59 -3.16
N GLU A 83 10.28 -15.67 -3.75
CA GLU A 83 11.67 -15.95 -4.11
C GLU A 83 12.52 -16.14 -2.84
N PRO A 84 13.57 -17.00 -2.87
CA PRO A 84 14.43 -17.24 -1.71
C PRO A 84 15.04 -15.97 -1.11
N GLU A 85 15.37 -14.99 -1.95
CA GLU A 85 15.92 -13.69 -1.53
C GLU A 85 14.91 -12.87 -0.71
N GLN A 86 13.61 -12.99 -1.02
CA GLN A 86 12.52 -12.33 -0.29
C GLN A 86 12.22 -13.02 1.04
N THR A 87 12.54 -14.31 1.13
CA THR A 87 12.18 -15.16 2.28
C THR A 87 13.34 -15.38 3.25
N ALA A 88 14.56 -14.99 2.90
CA ALA A 88 15.77 -15.21 3.70
C ALA A 88 15.65 -14.72 5.16
N ASN A 89 14.94 -13.61 5.38
CA ASN A 89 14.70 -13.03 6.70
C ASN A 89 13.21 -13.01 7.07
N PHE A 90 12.39 -13.84 6.43
CA PHE A 90 10.96 -13.84 6.70
C PHE A 90 10.66 -14.50 8.05
N ASP A 91 10.24 -13.69 9.02
CA ASP A 91 9.85 -14.16 10.34
C ASP A 91 8.38 -14.63 10.33
N MET A 92 8.21 -15.96 10.32
CA MET A 92 6.90 -16.62 10.39
C MET A 92 6.16 -16.36 11.70
N ASP A 93 6.86 -16.19 12.82
CA ASP A 93 6.25 -15.98 14.12
C ASP A 93 5.73 -14.54 14.23
N MET A 94 6.49 -13.56 13.73
CA MET A 94 6.04 -12.18 13.57
C MET A 94 4.86 -12.07 12.61
N TYR A 95 4.89 -12.79 11.48
CA TYR A 95 3.74 -12.86 10.57
C TYR A 95 2.51 -13.44 11.26
N ASN A 96 2.66 -14.47 12.10
CA ASN A 96 1.55 -15.01 12.88
C ASN A 96 0.95 -13.98 13.83
N GLN A 97 1.77 -13.15 14.49
CA GLN A 97 1.27 -12.05 15.32
C GLN A 97 0.46 -11.04 14.49
N ALA A 98 0.92 -10.71 13.28
CA ALA A 98 0.17 -9.84 12.37
C ALA A 98 -1.18 -10.45 11.98
N VAL A 99 -1.23 -11.76 11.69
CA VAL A 99 -2.50 -12.47 11.40
C VAL A 99 -3.46 -12.38 12.59
N LEU A 100 -2.99 -12.59 13.81
CA LEU A 100 -3.80 -12.45 15.02
C LEU A 100 -4.33 -11.03 15.21
N LEU A 101 -3.50 -10.01 14.95
CA LEU A 101 -3.91 -8.61 14.98
C LEU A 101 -5.00 -8.29 13.95
N PHE A 102 -4.90 -8.83 12.73
CA PHE A 102 -5.92 -8.64 11.69
C PHE A 102 -7.28 -9.20 12.09
N GLN A 103 -7.30 -10.31 12.84
CA GLN A 103 -8.54 -10.90 13.36
C GLN A 103 -9.09 -10.11 14.56
N HIS A 104 -8.22 -9.51 15.37
CA HIS A 104 -8.63 -8.72 16.53
C HIS A 104 -9.18 -7.34 16.14
N TYR A 105 -8.64 -6.74 15.07
CA TYR A 105 -9.03 -5.42 14.57
C TYR A 105 -9.50 -5.47 13.11
N PRO A 106 -10.60 -6.18 12.79
CA PRO A 106 -11.05 -6.38 11.42
C PRO A 106 -11.49 -5.08 10.72
N GLN A 107 -11.77 -4.01 11.46
CA GLN A 107 -12.15 -2.70 10.93
C GLN A 107 -10.95 -1.82 10.57
N ASP A 108 -9.78 -2.09 11.15
CA ASP A 108 -8.55 -1.31 10.96
C ASP A 108 -7.64 -1.93 9.91
N TYR A 109 -7.80 -3.24 9.67
CA TYR A 109 -7.20 -3.90 8.52
C TYR A 109 -7.97 -3.53 7.25
N LEU A 110 -7.52 -2.47 6.56
CA LEU A 110 -8.00 -2.04 5.25
C LEU A 110 -7.71 -3.11 4.19
N MET A 111 -8.46 -4.20 4.21
CA MET A 111 -8.51 -5.17 3.13
C MET A 111 -9.27 -4.55 1.98
N ALA A 112 -8.60 -4.45 0.84
CA ALA A 112 -8.91 -3.66 -0.35
C ALA A 112 -10.35 -3.73 -0.92
N SER A 113 -11.26 -4.50 -0.34
CA SER A 113 -12.65 -4.68 -0.78
C SER A 113 -13.70 -3.88 -0.01
N SER A 114 -13.40 -3.28 1.16
CA SER A 114 -14.44 -2.57 1.94
C SER A 114 -14.96 -1.33 1.22
N LEU A 115 -14.14 -0.66 0.41
CA LEU A 115 -14.54 0.51 -0.38
C LEU A 115 -15.38 0.15 -1.62
N ILE A 116 -15.32 -1.09 -2.13
CA ILE A 116 -15.96 -1.45 -3.41
C ILE A 116 -17.44 -1.83 -3.21
N ARG A 117 -17.82 -2.37 -2.06
CA ARG A 117 -19.22 -2.77 -1.81
C ARG A 117 -20.17 -1.60 -1.56
N GLN A 118 -19.67 -0.45 -1.11
CA GLN A 118 -20.52 0.73 -0.85
C GLN A 118 -20.98 1.46 -2.13
N PHE A 119 -20.31 1.23 -3.26
CA PHE A 119 -20.60 1.94 -4.52
C PHE A 119 -21.18 1.05 -5.65
N ALA A 120 -21.32 -0.27 -5.44
CA ALA A 120 -21.91 -1.15 -6.43
C ALA A 120 -23.44 -1.24 -6.27
N ARG A 121 -24.17 -0.21 -6.72
CA ARG A 121 -25.54 -0.36 -7.23
C ARG A 121 -25.54 -0.12 -8.74
N PRO A 122 -26.27 -0.92 -9.53
CA PRO A 122 -26.13 -0.94 -10.98
C PRO A 122 -26.86 0.26 -11.59
N ILE A 123 -26.15 1.03 -12.41
CA ILE A 123 -26.78 1.88 -13.42
C ILE A 123 -26.67 1.14 -14.74
N LEU A 124 -27.76 0.49 -15.13
CA LEU A 124 -28.00 0.14 -16.52
C LEU A 124 -28.31 1.42 -17.32
N ALA A 125 -27.93 1.37 -18.61
CA ALA A 125 -28.51 2.05 -19.77
C ALA A 125 -27.62 3.11 -20.48
N THR A 126 -27.16 2.70 -21.67
CA THR A 126 -27.33 3.39 -22.98
C THR A 126 -26.50 4.67 -23.19
N SER A 127 -25.72 4.93 -24.25
CA SER A 127 -25.58 4.37 -25.61
C SER A 127 -24.40 5.01 -26.35
N LYS A 128 -23.93 4.33 -27.40
CA LYS A 128 -23.44 4.85 -28.71
C LYS A 128 -22.10 5.59 -28.77
N GLY A 129 -21.07 4.81 -29.09
CA GLY A 129 -20.18 4.89 -30.27
C GLY A 129 -19.75 6.23 -30.88
N LEU A 130 -18.45 6.33 -31.17
CA LEU A 130 -17.94 6.66 -32.50
C LEU A 130 -16.48 6.18 -32.67
N VAL A 131 -16.08 5.97 -33.92
CA VAL A 131 -14.95 5.16 -34.41
C VAL A 131 -13.91 6.06 -35.10
N SER A 132 -12.66 5.56 -35.18
CA SER A 132 -11.58 5.90 -36.16
C SER A 132 -10.75 7.17 -35.87
N ALA A 133 -9.47 7.31 -36.24
CA ALA A 133 -8.59 6.56 -37.13
C ALA A 133 -7.09 6.85 -36.81
N VAL A 134 -6.22 5.97 -37.31
CA VAL A 134 -4.75 5.97 -37.26
C VAL A 134 -4.15 6.93 -38.31
N ALA A 135 -2.98 7.53 -38.02
CA ALA A 135 -2.00 7.87 -39.07
C ALA A 135 -0.56 7.95 -38.52
N HIS A 136 0.30 7.07 -39.04
CA HIS A 136 1.76 7.11 -38.94
C HIS A 136 2.36 8.25 -39.76
N ARG A 137 3.57 8.74 -39.40
CA ARG A 137 4.78 8.68 -40.27
C ARG A 137 6.04 9.33 -39.67
N ASN A 138 7.05 8.48 -39.58
CA ASN A 138 8.45 8.58 -40.03
C ASN A 138 9.37 9.78 -39.73
N ILE A 139 10.54 9.39 -39.21
CA ILE A 139 11.81 10.07 -38.96
C ILE A 139 12.63 10.21 -40.26
N PRO A 140 13.57 11.17 -40.34
CA PRO A 140 14.86 10.87 -40.95
C PRO A 140 16.06 11.22 -40.06
N ALA A 141 17.12 10.42 -40.22
CA ALA A 141 18.40 10.52 -39.54
C ALA A 141 19.46 11.20 -40.42
N SER A 142 20.23 12.12 -39.85
CA SER A 142 21.55 12.65 -40.25
C SER A 142 21.78 13.90 -39.38
N LEU A 143 22.94 14.26 -38.83
CA LEU A 143 24.33 14.01 -39.17
C LEU A 143 25.15 14.37 -37.90
N ILE A 144 26.21 13.63 -37.61
CA ILE A 144 27.15 13.95 -36.53
C ILE A 144 28.05 15.12 -36.98
N PHE A 145 28.15 16.17 -36.16
CA PHE A 145 29.28 17.11 -36.19
C PHE A 145 29.58 17.62 -34.77
N LEU A 146 30.64 17.07 -34.16
CA LEU A 146 31.37 17.76 -33.08
C LEU A 146 31.98 19.02 -33.70
N HIS A 147 31.90 20.18 -33.04
CA HIS A 147 33.04 21.11 -32.83
C HIS A 147 32.64 22.31 -31.94
N ARG A 148 33.46 22.50 -30.90
CA ARG A 148 33.96 23.79 -30.39
C ARG A 148 33.09 24.60 -29.42
N THR A 149 33.48 24.56 -28.14
CA THR A 149 33.14 25.56 -27.12
C THR A 149 33.72 26.92 -27.54
N GLN A 150 32.85 27.92 -27.73
CA GLN A 150 33.25 29.32 -27.78
C GLN A 150 32.60 30.09 -26.63
N ALA A 151 33.39 31.00 -26.07
CA ALA A 151 33.09 31.82 -24.92
C ALA A 151 31.98 32.84 -25.18
N THR A 152 31.40 33.28 -24.07
CA THR A 152 30.20 34.07 -23.84
C THR A 152 30.10 35.36 -24.66
N THR A 153 29.04 35.48 -25.47
CA THR A 153 28.45 36.78 -25.83
C THR A 153 27.55 37.27 -24.68
N PRO A 154 27.47 38.59 -24.40
CA PRO A 154 26.53 39.11 -23.41
C PRO A 154 25.10 38.68 -23.75
N PRO A 155 24.28 38.25 -22.78
CA PRO A 155 22.93 37.81 -23.06
C PRO A 155 22.14 38.97 -23.66
N GLN A 156 21.71 38.79 -24.91
CA GLN A 156 20.67 39.60 -25.53
C GLN A 156 19.41 39.53 -24.67
N PRO A 157 18.62 40.61 -24.53
CA PRO A 157 17.35 40.55 -23.81
C PRO A 157 16.45 39.52 -24.50
N THR A 158 16.29 38.36 -23.86
CA THR A 158 15.45 37.26 -24.37
C THR A 158 14.01 37.75 -24.48
N PRO A 159 13.36 37.62 -25.65
CA PRO A 159 11.92 37.83 -25.76
C PRO A 159 11.23 36.74 -24.92
N ASN A 160 10.46 37.16 -23.92
CA ASN A 160 9.52 36.36 -23.12
C ASN A 160 9.92 34.88 -22.96
N VAL A 161 10.86 34.60 -22.06
CA VAL A 161 10.82 33.32 -21.36
C VAL A 161 9.50 33.34 -20.57
N PRO A 162 8.53 32.43 -20.81
CA PRO A 162 7.39 32.29 -19.92
C PRO A 162 7.96 32.13 -18.52
N ALA A 163 7.53 32.98 -17.58
CA ALA A 163 7.92 32.83 -16.19
C ALA A 163 7.83 31.33 -15.82
N PRO A 164 8.78 30.78 -15.05
CA PRO A 164 8.67 29.40 -14.60
C PRO A 164 7.26 29.19 -14.06
N ASN A 165 6.65 28.02 -14.32
CA ASN A 165 5.33 27.67 -13.79
C ASN A 165 5.39 27.74 -12.26
N LEU A 166 5.26 28.94 -11.71
CA LEU A 166 5.11 29.21 -10.30
C LEU A 166 3.78 28.55 -9.96
N ILE A 167 3.83 27.48 -9.17
CA ILE A 167 2.63 26.92 -8.56
C ILE A 167 1.98 28.10 -7.85
N ARG A 168 0.85 28.59 -8.39
CA ARG A 168 0.12 29.69 -7.79
C ARG A 168 -0.33 29.20 -6.42
N VAL A 169 0.31 29.68 -5.37
CA VAL A 169 -0.05 29.31 -3.99
C VAL A 169 -1.48 29.77 -3.78
N ASN A 170 -2.39 28.82 -3.65
CA ASN A 170 -3.75 29.11 -3.28
C ASN A 170 -3.76 29.43 -1.77
N VAL A 171 -3.88 30.72 -1.46
CA VAL A 171 -3.83 31.24 -0.08
C VAL A 171 -4.94 30.66 0.78
N GLU A 172 -6.14 30.48 0.22
CA GLU A 172 -7.29 29.92 0.94
C GLU A 172 -7.09 28.44 1.26
N GLN A 173 -6.62 27.65 0.29
CA GLN A 173 -6.28 26.24 0.52
C GLN A 173 -5.18 26.10 1.57
N ARG A 174 -4.14 26.93 1.49
CA ARG A 174 -3.07 26.93 2.49
C ARG A 174 -3.61 27.27 3.89
N LYS A 175 -4.49 28.27 4.00
CA LYS A 175 -5.13 28.61 5.28
C LYS A 175 -5.95 27.42 5.81
N ALA A 176 -6.75 26.77 4.97
CA ALA A 176 -7.54 25.61 5.37
C ALA A 176 -6.67 24.44 5.89
N LEU A 177 -5.50 24.22 5.28
CA LEU A 177 -4.55 23.21 5.77
C LEU A 177 -3.94 23.59 7.12
N VAL A 178 -3.61 24.87 7.32
CA VAL A 178 -3.11 25.38 8.61
C VAL A 178 -4.18 25.22 9.69
N ASP A 179 -5.41 25.67 9.42
CA ASP A 179 -6.53 25.58 10.36
C ASP A 179 -6.82 24.12 10.73
N PHE A 180 -6.85 23.22 9.74
CA PHE A 180 -7.08 21.79 9.98
C PHE A 180 -5.91 21.15 10.75
N GLY A 181 -4.67 21.49 10.41
CA GLY A 181 -3.49 21.02 11.13
C GLY A 181 -3.50 21.44 12.60
N GLN A 182 -3.86 22.69 12.88
CA GLN A 182 -4.04 23.19 14.25
C GLN A 182 -5.15 22.42 14.98
N TYR A 183 -6.29 22.21 14.32
CA TYR A 183 -7.40 21.43 14.87
C TYR A 183 -6.98 20.01 15.27
N VAL A 184 -6.21 19.31 14.42
CA VAL A 184 -5.67 17.97 14.73
C VAL A 184 -4.79 18.01 15.99
N SER A 185 -3.93 19.03 16.13
CA SER A 185 -3.06 19.18 17.31
C SER A 185 -3.83 19.45 18.60
N GLU A 186 -4.96 20.17 18.53
CA GLU A 186 -5.84 20.46 19.66
C GLU A 186 -6.65 19.23 20.09
N CYS A 187 -7.05 18.38 19.13
CA CYS A 187 -7.76 17.14 19.42
C CYS A 187 -6.86 16.05 20.02
N LEU A 188 -5.58 16.01 19.62
CA LEU A 188 -4.64 14.95 20.01
C LEU A 188 -3.32 15.51 20.58
N PRO A 189 -3.36 16.41 21.60
CA PRO A 189 -2.20 17.16 22.07
C PRO A 189 -1.15 16.26 22.73
N ARG A 190 -1.54 15.07 23.19
CA ARG A 190 -0.61 14.07 23.74
C ARG A 190 0.29 13.46 22.67
N PHE A 191 -0.22 13.32 21.45
CA PHE A 191 0.42 12.52 20.39
C PHE A 191 1.05 13.39 19.31
N VAL A 192 0.42 14.51 18.98
CA VAL A 192 0.89 15.45 17.96
C VAL A 192 1.98 16.33 18.56
N GLN A 193 3.19 16.20 18.05
CA GLN A 193 4.36 16.96 18.51
C GLN A 193 4.53 18.25 17.71
N HIS A 194 4.30 18.18 16.40
CA HIS A 194 4.45 19.33 15.52
C HIS A 194 3.56 19.21 14.29
N VAL A 195 3.13 20.35 13.75
CA VAL A 195 2.37 20.42 12.51
C VAL A 195 3.02 21.46 11.61
N GLN A 196 3.26 21.08 10.36
CA GLN A 196 3.89 21.96 9.38
C GLN A 196 3.25 21.81 8.01
N ILE A 197 3.36 22.87 7.20
CA ILE A 197 2.93 22.86 5.81
C ILE A 197 4.16 23.00 4.92
N THR A 198 4.39 22.02 4.07
CA THR A 198 5.50 22.03 3.10
C THR A 198 5.33 23.17 2.09
N SER A 199 6.42 23.56 1.43
CA SER A 199 6.40 24.57 0.35
C SER A 199 5.46 24.21 -0.79
N THR A 200 5.16 22.92 -0.97
CA THR A 200 4.23 22.35 -1.95
C THR A 200 2.75 22.34 -1.50
N ASN A 201 2.42 22.99 -0.38
CA ASN A 201 1.07 22.99 0.24
C ASN A 201 0.57 21.58 0.61
N GLU A 202 1.45 20.78 1.21
CA GLU A 202 1.09 19.51 1.82
C GLU A 202 1.13 19.64 3.34
N LEU A 203 0.11 19.12 4.03
CA LEU A 203 0.07 19.08 5.49
C LEU A 203 0.89 17.91 6.01
N GLU A 204 1.83 18.19 6.90
CA GLU A 204 2.57 17.20 7.66
C GLU A 204 2.26 17.28 9.15
N VAL A 205 1.93 16.14 9.75
CA VAL A 205 1.64 15.98 11.17
C VAL A 205 2.71 15.06 11.76
N LEU A 206 3.59 15.61 12.59
CA LEU A 206 4.66 14.87 13.27
C LEU A 206 4.13 14.38 14.62
N ILE A 207 4.24 13.09 14.85
CA ILE A 207 3.65 12.41 16.00
C ILE A 207 4.65 11.54 16.75
N HIS A 208 4.42 11.39 18.04
CA HIS A 208 5.08 10.37 18.85
C HIS A 208 4.70 8.96 18.37
N PRO A 209 5.59 7.95 18.44
CA PRO A 209 5.32 6.57 18.00
C PRO A 209 4.07 5.95 18.64
N ASP A 210 3.87 6.14 19.95
CA ASP A 210 2.65 5.71 20.66
C ASP A 210 1.36 6.33 20.08
N GLY A 211 1.49 7.42 19.33
CA GLY A 211 0.41 8.15 18.70
C GLY A 211 -0.05 7.58 17.35
N VAL A 212 0.68 6.63 16.77
CA VAL A 212 0.38 6.11 15.42
C VAL A 212 -1.07 5.62 15.35
N PHE A 213 -1.46 4.69 16.22
CA PHE A 213 -2.83 4.17 16.21
C PHE A 213 -3.91 5.23 16.45
N PRO A 214 -3.89 6.02 17.56
CA PRO A 214 -4.96 6.98 17.83
C PRO A 214 -5.04 8.11 16.80
N VAL A 215 -3.92 8.58 16.26
CA VAL A 215 -3.91 9.61 15.22
C VAL A 215 -4.45 9.06 13.91
N MET A 216 -4.07 7.85 13.50
CA MET A 216 -4.60 7.24 12.27
C MET A 216 -6.10 6.99 12.37
N ALA A 217 -6.57 6.48 13.52
CA ALA A 217 -8.00 6.27 13.77
C ALA A 217 -8.78 7.59 13.70
N PHE A 218 -8.29 8.65 14.34
CA PHE A 218 -8.90 9.98 14.24
C PHE A 218 -8.95 10.48 12.79
N LEU A 219 -7.82 10.43 12.06
CA LEU A 219 -7.77 10.93 10.69
C LEU A 219 -8.72 10.16 9.76
N LYS A 220 -8.88 8.85 9.98
CA LYS A 220 -9.78 7.99 9.21
C LYS A 220 -11.25 8.26 9.53
N ASP A 221 -11.64 8.23 10.81
CA ASP A 221 -13.04 8.12 11.22
C ASP A 221 -13.67 9.47 11.60
N HIS A 222 -12.87 10.48 11.95
CA HIS A 222 -13.40 11.78 12.37
C HIS A 222 -14.08 12.49 11.20
N THR A 223 -15.26 13.05 11.44
CA THR A 223 -16.11 13.66 10.39
C THR A 223 -15.39 14.77 9.65
N ASN A 224 -14.55 15.55 10.33
CA ASN A 224 -13.76 16.65 9.74
C ASN A 224 -12.46 16.21 9.04
N ALA A 225 -12.10 14.92 9.05
CA ALA A 225 -10.83 14.42 8.53
C ALA A 225 -11.06 13.43 7.35
N GLN A 226 -11.73 12.30 7.61
CA GLN A 226 -12.12 11.31 6.58
C GLN A 226 -10.98 10.91 5.61
N PHE A 227 -9.76 10.73 6.13
CA PHE A 227 -8.60 10.22 5.41
C PHE A 227 -8.62 8.69 5.37
N SER A 228 -9.57 8.13 4.63
CA SER A 228 -9.85 6.69 4.61
C SER A 228 -8.97 5.88 3.67
N SER A 229 -8.12 6.53 2.85
CA SER A 229 -7.23 5.87 1.90
C SER A 229 -5.78 6.08 2.32
N LEU A 230 -5.13 5.00 2.75
CA LEU A 230 -3.67 4.94 2.88
C LEU A 230 -3.07 4.71 1.50
N VAL A 231 -2.28 5.67 1.01
CA VAL A 231 -1.69 5.66 -0.34
C VAL A 231 -0.38 4.90 -0.33
N ASP A 232 0.49 5.23 0.62
CA ASP A 232 1.77 4.56 0.80
C ASP A 232 2.23 4.65 2.27
N ILE A 233 3.22 3.82 2.59
CA ILE A 233 4.05 3.91 3.79
C ILE A 233 5.49 3.87 3.32
N THR A 234 6.31 4.80 3.78
CA THR A 234 7.73 4.86 3.45
C THR A 234 8.55 5.10 4.72
N ALA A 235 9.83 4.74 4.69
CA ALA A 235 10.77 5.03 5.76
C ALA A 235 11.97 5.80 5.20
N ILE A 236 12.36 6.88 5.86
CA ILE A 236 13.53 7.68 5.51
C ILE A 236 14.65 7.33 6.49
N ASP A 237 15.75 6.80 5.98
CA ASP A 237 16.95 6.51 6.77
C ASP A 237 17.84 7.76 6.89
N VAL A 238 18.03 8.22 8.13
CA VAL A 238 18.91 9.33 8.48
C VAL A 238 19.92 8.85 9.55
N PRO A 239 21.07 8.30 9.14
CA PRO A 239 22.03 7.66 10.06
C PRO A 239 22.59 8.57 11.17
N THR A 240 22.49 9.89 11.01
CA THR A 240 22.99 10.87 11.97
C THR A 240 22.01 11.16 13.12
N ARG A 241 20.77 10.66 13.06
CA ARG A 241 19.75 10.83 14.11
C ARG A 241 19.75 9.64 15.07
N VAL A 242 19.43 9.89 16.34
CA VAL A 242 19.25 8.83 17.35
C VAL A 242 18.14 7.86 16.94
N TYR A 243 16.99 8.41 16.52
CA TYR A 243 15.96 7.66 15.82
C TYR A 243 16.26 7.72 14.33
N ARG A 244 16.93 6.68 13.85
CA ARG A 244 17.48 6.59 12.50
C ARG A 244 16.41 6.65 11.42
N PHE A 245 15.25 6.06 11.67
CA PHE A 245 14.20 5.95 10.67
C PHE A 245 13.05 6.91 10.95
N GLU A 246 12.65 7.68 9.94
CA GLU A 246 11.41 8.44 9.95
C GLU A 246 10.37 7.69 9.12
N ILE A 247 9.33 7.17 9.77
CA ILE A 247 8.21 6.50 9.09
C ILE A 247 7.21 7.56 8.64
N VAL A 248 6.86 7.50 7.36
CA VAL A 248 5.99 8.46 6.70
C VAL A 248 4.79 7.73 6.12
N TYR A 249 3.60 8.07 6.60
CA TYR A 249 2.33 7.58 6.10
C TYR A 249 1.69 8.65 5.21
N ASN A 250 1.41 8.33 3.95
CA ASN A 250 0.67 9.23 3.07
C ASN A 250 -0.79 8.82 3.01
N LEU A 251 -1.69 9.68 3.49
CA LEU A 251 -3.13 9.45 3.46
C LEU A 251 -3.84 10.43 2.53
N LEU A 252 -4.93 9.96 1.93
CA LEU A 252 -5.80 10.69 1.03
C LEU A 252 -7.25 10.68 1.56
N SER A 253 -7.84 11.86 1.67
CA SER A 253 -9.29 12.01 1.82
C SER A 253 -9.90 12.22 0.45
N LEU A 254 -10.68 11.24 -0.03
CA LEU A 254 -11.47 11.41 -1.26
C LEU A 254 -12.64 12.37 -1.05
N ARG A 255 -13.19 12.41 0.17
CA ARG A 255 -14.30 13.29 0.56
C ARG A 255 -13.91 14.76 0.45
N TYR A 256 -12.71 15.10 0.94
CA TYR A 256 -12.18 16.46 0.94
C TYR A 256 -11.18 16.74 -0.17
N ASN A 257 -10.87 15.73 -1.00
CA ASN A 257 -9.83 15.77 -2.02
C ASN A 257 -8.51 16.37 -1.49
N SER A 258 -8.12 15.96 -0.29
CA SER A 258 -6.97 16.49 0.45
C SER A 258 -6.02 15.36 0.83
N ARG A 259 -4.74 15.70 1.00
CA ARG A 259 -3.69 14.77 1.43
C ARG A 259 -3.11 15.22 2.75
N VAL A 260 -2.74 14.24 3.58
CA VAL A 260 -1.99 14.47 4.81
C VAL A 260 -0.87 13.46 4.90
N ARG A 261 0.28 13.93 5.39
CA ARG A 261 1.46 13.12 5.66
C ARG A 261 1.65 13.03 7.16
N VAL A 262 1.58 11.83 7.71
CA VAL A 262 1.86 11.63 9.13
C VAL A 262 3.26 11.07 9.27
N LYS A 263 4.08 11.73 10.09
CA LYS A 263 5.48 11.38 10.28
C LYS A 263 5.70 10.94 11.72
N THR A 264 6.36 9.81 11.90
CA THR A 264 6.84 9.36 13.20
C THR A 264 8.26 8.85 13.08
N TYR A 265 8.91 8.52 14.18
CA TYR A 265 10.30 8.10 14.21
C TYR A 265 10.42 6.74 14.88
N THR A 266 11.42 5.97 14.49
CA THR A 266 11.74 4.69 15.13
C THR A 266 13.24 4.45 15.09
N ASP A 267 13.73 3.61 15.99
CA ASP A 267 15.07 3.05 15.96
C ASP A 267 15.10 1.74 15.15
N GLU A 268 16.21 1.01 15.22
CA GLU A 268 16.50 -0.17 14.41
C GLU A 268 16.02 -1.51 15.01
N LEU A 269 15.33 -1.48 16.15
CA LEU A 269 14.97 -2.65 16.96
C LEU A 269 13.46 -2.89 17.05
#